data_AF-A0A7W0PAP4-F1
#
_entry.id   AF-A0A7W0PAP4-F1
#
_cell.length_a   1.000
_cell.length_b   1.000
_cell.length_c   1.000
_cell.angle_alpha   90.00
_cell.angle_beta   90.00
_cell.angle_gamma   90.00
#
_symmetry.space_group_name_H-M   'P 1'
#
loop_
_entity.id
_entity.type
_entity.pdbx_description
1 polymer ?
#
loop_
_entity_poly.entity_id
_entity_poly.type
_entity_poly.pdbx_seq_one_letter_code
_entity_poly.pdbx_strand_id
1 'polypeptide(L)'
;MTGEPFDPVAIGAAITERALVRLPLMRSTIHLVTAEDALALRTLTQVPIERSTLGVFGRRLAGVDREALVGTARALVEEEPLIASELGHRLAQRFPGHDPEALA
;
A
#
# COMPACT_ATOMS: atom_id res chain seq x y z
N MET A 1 30.17 15.79 -15.64
CA MET A 1 29.29 14.66 -15.29
C MET A 1 29.10 13.79 -16.52
N THR A 2 29.92 12.76 -16.69
CA THR A 2 29.63 11.67 -17.63
C THR A 2 28.96 10.57 -16.84
N GLY A 3 27.65 10.74 -16.58
CA GLY A 3 26.83 9.68 -16.00
C GLY A 3 26.50 8.66 -17.09
N GLU A 4 26.45 7.39 -16.71
CA GLU A 4 25.91 6.33 -17.57
C GLU A 4 24.49 6.71 -18.05
N PRO A 5 24.13 6.42 -19.31
CA PRO A 5 22.79 6.70 -19.80
C PRO A 5 21.74 5.93 -19.00
N PHE A 6 20.58 6.56 -18.79
CA PHE A 6 19.46 5.90 -18.15
C PHE A 6 18.96 4.72 -18.99
N ASP A 7 18.86 3.54 -18.37
CA ASP A 7 18.29 2.35 -18.99
C ASP A 7 16.95 1.96 -18.33
N PRO A 8 15.80 2.11 -19.03
CA PRO A 8 14.50 1.70 -18.51
C PRO A 8 14.36 0.18 -18.34
N VAL A 9 15.11 -0.63 -19.09
CA VAL A 9 15.05 -2.10 -18.99
C VAL A 9 15.64 -2.56 -17.66
N ALA A 10 16.78 -2.01 -17.26
CA ALA A 10 17.37 -2.26 -15.95
C ALA A 10 16.41 -1.93 -14.80
N ILE A 11 15.63 -0.84 -14.90
CA ILE A 11 14.63 -0.48 -13.88
C ILE A 11 13.50 -1.52 -13.83
N GLY A 12 13.00 -1.97 -14.98
CA GLY A 12 11.95 -3.00 -15.05
C GLY A 12 12.40 -4.33 -14.45
N ALA A 13 13.65 -4.73 -14.73
CA ALA A 13 14.28 -5.90 -14.14
C ALA A 13 14.37 -5.77 -12.61
N ALA A 14 14.86 -4.63 -12.10
CA ALA A 14 14.99 -4.39 -10.67
C ALA A 14 13.65 -4.40 -9.91
N ILE A 15 12.55 -3.99 -10.55
CA ILE A 15 11.20 -4.11 -9.97
C ILE A 15 10.77 -5.59 -9.90
N THR A 16 11.00 -6.34 -10.98
CA THR A 16 10.62 -7.77 -11.07
C THR A 16 11.41 -8.62 -10.07
N GLU A 17 12.69 -8.29 -9.87
CA GLU A 17 13.59 -8.90 -8.90
C GLU A 17 13.37 -8.41 -7.46
N ARG A 18 12.45 -7.46 -7.26
CA ARG A 18 12.12 -6.82 -5.97
C ARG A 18 13.28 -6.04 -5.33
N ALA A 19 14.30 -5.67 -6.12
CA ALA A 19 15.35 -4.75 -5.68
C ALA A 19 14.82 -3.30 -5.58
N LEU A 20 13.85 -2.94 -6.43
CA LEU A 20 13.08 -1.72 -6.33
C LEU A 20 11.61 -2.03 -6.04
N VAL A 21 11.00 -1.23 -5.15
CA VAL A 21 9.60 -1.38 -4.74
C VAL A 21 8.84 -0.06 -4.86
N ARG A 22 7.53 -0.18 -5.09
CA ARG A 22 6.61 0.95 -5.20
C ARG A 22 5.66 0.98 -4.01
N LEU A 23 5.64 2.08 -3.28
CA LEU A 23 4.75 2.24 -2.12
C LEU A 23 4.44 3.71 -1.81
N PRO A 24 3.33 4.00 -1.08
CA PRO A 24 3.05 5.34 -0.60
C PRO A 24 4.12 5.79 0.41
N LEU A 25 4.74 6.94 0.17
CA LEU A 25 5.68 7.57 1.11
C LEU A 25 5.29 9.04 1.34
N MET A 26 6.18 9.99 1.06
CA MET A 26 5.99 11.41 1.33
C MET A 26 4.75 11.94 0.61
N ARG A 27 3.86 12.61 1.37
CA ARG A 27 2.56 13.12 0.89
C ARG A 27 1.61 12.03 0.35
N SER A 28 1.77 10.78 0.80
CA SER A 28 0.95 9.64 0.39
C SER A 28 0.98 9.34 -1.11
N THR A 29 1.98 9.83 -1.85
CA THR A 29 2.17 9.52 -3.27
C THR A 29 3.00 8.25 -3.44
N ILE A 30 2.87 7.57 -4.58
CA ILE A 30 3.69 6.39 -4.90
C ILE A 30 5.10 6.82 -5.29
N HIS A 31 6.10 6.27 -4.60
CA HIS A 31 7.53 6.45 -4.92
C HIS A 31 8.15 5.12 -5.32
N LEU A 32 9.22 5.16 -6.12
CA LEU A 32 10.05 4.01 -6.46
C LEU A 32 11.36 4.12 -5.67
N VAL A 33 11.63 3.16 -4.80
CA VAL A 33 12.79 3.16 -3.90
C VAL A 33 13.40 1.77 -3.82
N THR A 34 14.61 1.64 -3.25
CA THR A 34 15.17 0.33 -2.95
C THR A 34 14.34 -0.39 -1.89
N ALA A 35 14.40 -1.73 -1.87
CA ALA A 35 13.74 -2.50 -0.83
C ALA A 35 14.22 -2.17 0.59
N GLU A 36 15.51 -1.83 0.74
CA GLU A 36 16.10 -1.41 2.02
C GLU A 36 15.56 -0.04 2.47
N ASP A 37 15.60 0.97 1.58
CA ASP A 37 15.09 2.30 1.88
C ASP A 37 13.58 2.28 2.17
N ALA A 38 12.83 1.39 1.51
CA ALA A 38 11.41 1.25 1.74
C ALA A 38 11.10 0.99 3.21
N LEU A 39 11.87 0.14 3.90
CA LEU A 39 11.64 -0.16 5.30
C LEU A 39 11.86 1.08 6.18
N ALA A 40 12.98 1.78 5.99
CA ALA A 40 13.31 2.98 6.78
C ALA A 40 12.33 4.13 6.52
N LEU A 41 12.05 4.42 5.24
CA LEU A 41 11.16 5.51 4.85
C LEU A 41 9.71 5.23 5.25
N ARG A 42 9.24 3.99 5.12
CA ARG A 42 7.88 3.61 5.50
C ARG A 42 7.62 3.83 6.99
N THR A 43 8.60 3.55 7.86
CA THR A 43 8.50 3.83 9.29
C THR A 43 8.36 5.34 9.56
N LEU A 44 9.16 6.17 8.89
CA LEU A 44 9.12 7.63 9.06
C LEU A 44 7.81 8.24 8.54
N THR A 45 7.21 7.67 7.50
CA THR A 45 5.99 8.20 6.88
C THR A 45 4.69 7.53 7.37
N GLN A 46 4.75 6.50 8.22
CA GLN A 46 3.57 5.75 8.67
C GLN A 46 2.49 6.65 9.27
N VAL A 47 2.84 7.38 10.32
CA VAL A 47 1.89 8.20 11.07
C VAL A 47 1.18 9.25 10.19
N PRO A 48 1.89 10.06 9.36
CA PRO A 48 1.19 11.01 8.50
C PRO A 48 0.34 10.32 7.41
N ILE A 49 0.76 9.17 6.87
CA ILE A 49 -0.05 8.40 5.92
C ILE A 49 -1.35 7.93 6.58
N GLU A 50 -1.27 7.29 7.75
CA GLU A 50 -2.46 6.80 8.47
C GLU A 50 -3.42 7.93 8.83
N ARG A 51 -2.89 9.07 9.31
CA ARG A 51 -3.71 10.27 9.58
C ARG A 51 -4.41 10.76 8.32
N SER A 52 -3.71 10.80 7.19
CA SER A 52 -4.29 11.21 5.91
C SER A 52 -5.39 10.23 5.47
N THR A 53 -5.15 8.92 5.56
CA THR A 53 -6.13 7.89 5.21
C THR A 53 -7.38 7.99 6.09
N LEU A 54 -7.21 8.12 7.41
CA LEU A 54 -8.33 8.28 8.33
C LEU A 54 -9.07 9.61 8.15
N GLY A 55 -8.39 10.67 7.68
CA GLY A 55 -9.04 11.93 7.32
C GLY A 55 -10.03 11.78 6.15
N VAL A 56 -9.75 10.89 5.20
CA VAL A 56 -10.58 10.64 4.02
C VAL A 56 -11.65 9.57 4.27
N PHE A 57 -11.28 8.47 4.94
CA PHE A 57 -12.14 7.28 5.07
C PHE A 57 -12.69 7.05 6.48
N GLY A 58 -12.19 7.76 7.50
CA GLY A 58 -12.48 7.44 8.91
C GLY A 58 -13.96 7.39 9.28
N ARG A 59 -14.80 8.25 8.70
CA ARG A 59 -16.27 8.19 8.92
C ARG A 59 -16.90 6.93 8.34
N ARG A 60 -16.41 6.44 7.20
CA ARG A 60 -16.90 5.23 6.53
C ARG A 60 -16.41 3.95 7.21
N LEU A 61 -15.31 4.05 7.96
CA LEU A 61 -14.76 2.99 8.80
C LEU A 61 -15.29 3.01 10.25
N ALA A 62 -16.28 3.83 10.57
CA ALA A 62 -16.87 3.86 11.91
C ALA A 62 -17.46 2.48 12.26
N GLY A 63 -17.07 1.95 13.42
CA GLY A 63 -17.50 0.62 13.88
C GLY A 63 -16.69 -0.56 13.34
N VAL A 64 -15.75 -0.33 12.41
CA VAL A 64 -14.84 -1.37 11.93
C VAL A 64 -13.74 -1.61 12.97
N ASP A 65 -13.53 -2.87 13.34
CA ASP A 65 -12.31 -3.29 14.02
C ASP A 65 -11.14 -3.19 13.03
N ARG A 66 -10.30 -2.17 13.22
CA ARG A 66 -9.18 -1.86 12.31
C ARG A 66 -8.04 -2.87 12.42
N GLU A 67 -7.83 -3.48 13.58
CA GLU A 67 -6.80 -4.50 13.73
C GLU A 67 -7.22 -5.76 12.96
N ALA A 68 -8.47 -6.17 13.12
CA ALA A 68 -9.05 -7.26 12.34
C ALA A 68 -9.04 -6.97 10.82
N LEU A 69 -9.36 -5.74 10.42
CA LEU A 69 -9.31 -5.30 9.02
C LEU A 69 -7.91 -5.44 8.43
N VAL A 70 -6.90 -4.88 9.11
CA VAL A 70 -5.50 -4.95 8.65
C VAL A 70 -5.01 -6.39 8.59
N GLY A 71 -5.31 -7.21 9.61
CA GLY A 71 -4.94 -8.63 9.62
C GLY A 71 -5.57 -9.40 8.45
N THR A 72 -6.85 -9.16 8.17
CA THR A 72 -7.57 -9.79 7.06
C THR A 72 -7.02 -9.34 5.71
N ALA A 73 -6.82 -8.03 5.53
CA ALA A 73 -6.28 -7.48 4.29
C ALA A 73 -4.88 -8.03 4.01
N ARG A 74 -4.03 -8.11 5.05
CA ARG A 74 -2.68 -8.70 4.96
C ARG A 74 -2.72 -10.15 4.50
N ALA A 75 -3.57 -10.98 5.10
CA ALA A 75 -3.69 -12.38 4.72
C ALA A 75 -4.11 -12.54 3.24
N LEU A 76 -5.06 -11.72 2.77
CA LEU A 76 -5.54 -11.76 1.38
C LEU A 76 -4.44 -11.39 0.36
N VAL A 77 -3.65 -10.34 0.64
CA VAL A 77 -2.58 -9.90 -0.30
C VAL A 77 -1.31 -10.75 -0.21
N GLU A 78 -1.13 -11.50 0.87
CA GLU A 78 -0.07 -12.51 1.00
C GLU A 78 -0.38 -13.80 0.24
N GLU A 79 -1.68 -14.13 0.08
CA GLU A 79 -2.12 -15.27 -0.73
C GLU A 79 -1.88 -15.02 -2.22
N GLU A 80 -2.31 -13.86 -2.73
CA GLU A 80 -2.11 -13.47 -4.13
C GLU A 80 -2.11 -11.95 -4.34
N PRO A 81 -1.52 -11.45 -5.44
CA PRO A 81 -1.64 -10.04 -5.82
C PRO A 81 -3.11 -9.67 -6.11
N LEU A 82 -3.59 -8.58 -5.51
CA LEU A 82 -4.94 -8.06 -5.71
C LEU A 82 -4.89 -6.59 -6.10
N ILE A 83 -5.79 -6.16 -6.99
CA ILE A 83 -6.06 -4.73 -7.17
C ILE A 83 -6.99 -4.23 -6.05
N ALA A 84 -6.97 -2.93 -5.77
CA ALA A 84 -7.70 -2.34 -4.64
C ALA A 84 -9.20 -2.68 -4.64
N SER A 85 -9.87 -2.68 -5.80
CA SER A 85 -11.28 -3.03 -5.90
C SER A 85 -11.58 -4.49 -5.55
N GLU A 86 -10.68 -5.41 -5.92
CA GLU A 86 -10.83 -6.84 -5.58
C GLU A 86 -10.62 -7.06 -4.08
N LEU A 87 -9.61 -6.41 -3.51
CA LEU A 87 -9.37 -6.43 -2.07
C LEU A 87 -10.60 -5.91 -1.32
N GLY A 88 -11.14 -4.76 -1.71
CA GLY A 88 -12.34 -4.17 -1.11
C GLY A 88 -13.54 -5.11 -1.17
N HIS A 89 -13.78 -5.76 -2.30
CA HIS A 89 -14.86 -6.74 -2.44
C HIS A 89 -14.68 -7.95 -1.51
N ARG A 90 -13.46 -8.51 -1.42
CA ARG A 90 -13.17 -9.65 -0.53
C ARG A 90 -13.23 -9.27 0.95
N LEU A 91 -12.87 -8.04 1.30
CA LEU A 91 -13.00 -7.52 2.66
C LEU A 91 -14.46 -7.31 3.04
N ALA A 92 -15.29 -6.79 2.13
CA ALA A 92 -16.72 -6.59 2.38
C ALA A 92 -17.48 -7.89 2.70
N GLN A 93 -16.99 -9.05 2.25
CA GLN A 93 -17.54 -10.37 2.63
C GLN A 93 -17.33 -10.69 4.12
N ARG A 94 -16.30 -10.12 4.75
CA ARG A 94 -15.90 -10.34 6.16
C ARG A 94 -16.29 -9.16 7.06
N PHE A 95 -16.49 -7.98 6.47
CA PHE A 95 -16.92 -6.74 7.13
C PHE A 95 -18.25 -6.26 6.52
N PRO A 96 -19.37 -6.99 6.72
CA PRO A 96 -20.63 -6.69 6.05
C PRO A 96 -21.20 -5.34 6.50
N GLY A 97 -21.76 -4.59 5.55
CA GLY A 97 -22.37 -3.28 5.80
C GLY A 97 -21.39 -2.10 5.73
N HIS A 98 -20.11 -2.34 5.44
CA HIS A 98 -19.11 -1.29 5.22
C HIS A 98 -18.79 -1.09 3.74
N ASP A 99 -18.40 0.13 3.39
CA ASP A 99 -18.06 0.53 2.02
C ASP A 99 -16.78 -0.17 1.54
N PRO A 100 -16.82 -0.99 0.47
CA PRO A 100 -15.65 -1.68 -0.07
C PRO A 100 -14.49 -0.75 -0.42
N GLU A 101 -14.77 0.48 -0.87
CA GLU A 101 -13.73 1.46 -1.19
C GLU A 101 -13.01 1.94 0.09
N ALA A 102 -13.74 2.06 1.20
CA ALA A 102 -13.14 2.48 2.46
C ALA A 102 -12.34 1.38 3.16
N LEU A 103 -12.63 0.11 2.84
CA LEU A 103 -11.97 -1.06 3.41
C LEU A 103 -10.59 -1.35 2.79
N ALA A 104 -10.31 -0.86 1.57
CA ALA A 104 -9.11 -1.21 0.79
C ALA A 104 -8.24 0.00 0.40
#